data_AF-A0ABD7LS16-F1
#
_entry.id   AF-A0ABD7LS16-F1
#
_cell.length_a   1.000
_cell.length_b   1.000
_cell.length_c   1.000
_cell.angle_alpha   90.00
_cell.angle_beta   90.00
_cell.angle_gamma   90.00
#
_symmetry.space_group_name_H-M   'P 1'
#
loop_
_entity.id
_entity.type
_entity.pdbx_description
1 polymer ?
#
loop_
_entity_poly.entity_id
_entity_poly.type
_entity_poly.pdbx_seq_one_letter_code
_entity_poly.pdbx_strand_id
1 'polypeptide(L)'
;MVKLLQEGAYEKMLLLALINEKARGMLLAYAKGKTLEHIGALFDVDRLLISPGDPDNGIDPIYEDDDSLRERIQLAPRGFSVAGPDDAYVFHARSADGRGESGHRLQPVAVRNDRHDPVPRRRRHGEPGS
;
A
#
# COMPACT_ATOMS: atom_id res chain seq x y z
N MET A 1 13.50 52.74 -0.52
CA MET A 1 13.34 51.97 0.73
C MET A 1 12.27 50.88 0.65
N VAL A 2 11.03 51.14 0.21
CA VAL A 2 9.97 50.09 0.13
C VAL A 2 10.32 48.92 -0.81
N LYS A 3 10.93 49.19 -1.98
CA LYS A 3 11.27 48.13 -2.94
C LYS A 3 12.30 47.10 -2.44
N LEU A 4 13.26 47.53 -1.61
CA LEU A 4 14.27 46.63 -1.01
C LEU A 4 13.63 45.68 0.01
N LEU A 5 12.67 46.17 0.79
CA LEU A 5 11.90 45.33 1.72
C LEU A 5 11.01 44.34 0.97
N GLN A 6 10.42 44.75 -0.16
CA GLN A 6 9.60 43.87 -1.01
C GLN A 6 10.44 42.75 -1.66
N GLU A 7 11.63 43.07 -2.17
CA GLU A 7 12.58 42.10 -2.72
C GLU A 7 12.98 41.05 -1.67
N GLY A 8 13.43 41.50 -0.49
CA GLY A 8 13.82 40.58 0.60
C GLY A 8 12.65 39.74 1.12
N ALA A 9 11.42 40.27 1.13
CA ALA A 9 10.23 39.51 1.48
C ALA A 9 9.93 38.42 0.43
N TYR A 10 10.08 38.73 -0.86
CA TYR A 10 9.85 37.80 -1.97
C TYR A 10 10.88 36.66 -1.98
N GLU A 11 12.17 36.97 -1.82
CA GLU A 11 13.23 35.96 -1.71
C GLU A 11 12.99 35.00 -0.55
N LYS A 12 12.61 35.54 0.62
CA LYS A 12 12.29 34.73 1.79
C LYS A 12 11.09 33.82 1.54
N MET A 13 10.05 34.31 0.88
CA MET A 13 8.87 33.51 0.53
C MET A 13 9.26 32.34 -0.40
N LEU A 14 10.08 32.59 -1.41
CA LEU A 14 10.57 31.54 -2.32
C LEU A 14 11.46 30.52 -1.59
N LEU A 15 12.38 30.98 -0.74
CA LEU A 15 13.25 30.10 0.05
C LEU A 15 12.43 29.21 0.99
N LEU A 16 11.44 29.77 1.69
CA LEU A 16 10.56 28.98 2.56
C LEU A 16 9.70 27.99 1.76
N ALA A 17 9.21 28.38 0.58
CA ALA A 17 8.49 27.47 -0.30
C ALA A 17 9.40 26.29 -0.72
N LEU A 18 10.65 26.57 -1.08
CA LEU A 18 11.63 25.55 -1.44
C LEU A 18 11.94 24.60 -0.27
N ILE A 19 12.22 25.15 0.92
CA ILE A 19 12.51 24.37 2.12
C ILE A 19 11.33 23.46 2.46
N ASN A 20 10.10 24.00 2.44
CA ASN A 20 8.89 23.23 2.73
C ASN A 20 8.68 22.10 1.72
N GLU A 21 8.92 22.34 0.44
CA GLU A 21 8.80 21.31 -0.60
C GLU A 21 9.84 20.20 -0.41
N LYS A 22 11.10 20.55 -0.13
CA LYS A 22 12.16 19.56 0.12
C LYS A 22 11.91 18.77 1.40
N ALA A 23 11.53 19.44 2.49
CA ALA A 23 11.20 18.78 3.74
C ALA A 23 10.01 17.82 3.57
N ARG A 24 8.97 18.22 2.83
CA ARG A 24 7.84 17.34 2.52
C ARG A 24 8.27 16.12 1.73
N GLY A 25 9.14 16.28 0.73
CA GLY A 25 9.67 15.19 -0.09
C GLY A 25 10.43 14.13 0.72
N MET A 26 10.98 14.48 1.88
CA MET A 26 11.66 13.54 2.78
C MET A 26 10.71 12.73 3.68
N LEU A 27 9.43 13.09 3.74
CA LEU A 27 8.44 12.34 4.52
C LEU A 27 7.93 11.15 3.72
N LEU A 28 7.88 9.97 4.35
CA LEU A 28 7.42 8.72 3.72
C LEU A 28 6.01 8.85 3.12
N ALA A 29 5.15 9.75 3.57
CA ALA A 29 3.82 9.95 2.98
C ALA A 29 3.86 10.61 1.59
N TYR A 30 4.89 11.40 1.28
CA TYR A 30 4.96 12.23 0.07
C TYR A 30 6.16 11.90 -0.83
N ALA A 31 7.15 11.17 -0.31
CA ALA A 31 8.35 10.79 -1.06
C ALA A 31 8.00 10.00 -2.33
N LYS A 32 8.75 10.23 -3.41
CA LYS A 32 8.58 9.54 -4.70
C LYS A 32 9.93 9.16 -5.30
N GLY A 33 9.93 8.18 -6.20
CA GLY A 33 11.10 7.69 -6.92
C GLY A 33 12.31 7.44 -6.02
N LYS A 34 13.44 8.09 -6.31
CA LYS A 34 14.71 7.89 -5.61
C LYS A 34 14.69 8.28 -4.13
N THR A 35 13.90 9.29 -3.74
CA THR A 35 13.78 9.66 -2.32
C THR A 35 13.03 8.58 -1.54
N LEU A 36 12.01 7.97 -2.15
CA LEU A 36 11.29 6.85 -1.53
C LEU A 36 12.20 5.63 -1.36
N GLU A 37 13.00 5.30 -2.39
CA GLU A 37 14.00 4.22 -2.31
C GLU A 37 15.03 4.48 -1.22
N HIS A 38 15.51 5.72 -1.06
CA HIS A 38 16.45 6.06 0.01
C HIS A 38 15.84 5.88 1.41
N ILE A 39 14.56 6.20 1.59
CA ILE A 39 13.85 5.93 2.85
C ILE A 39 13.68 4.43 3.07
N GLY A 40 13.38 3.66 2.01
CA GLY A 40 13.23 2.20 2.08
C GLY A 40 14.52 1.47 2.43
N ALA A 41 15.67 1.98 1.98
CA ALA A 41 16.99 1.44 2.31
C ALA A 41 17.27 1.39 3.83
N LEU A 42 16.66 2.27 4.63
CA LEU A 42 16.76 2.22 6.10
C LEU A 42 16.17 0.93 6.70
N PHE A 43 15.19 0.34 6.02
CA PHE A 43 14.48 -0.86 6.44
C PHE A 43 14.83 -2.10 5.59
N ASP A 44 15.90 -2.02 4.79
CA ASP A 44 16.32 -3.09 3.86
C ASP A 44 15.22 -3.45 2.84
N VAL A 45 14.45 -2.44 2.39
CA VAL A 45 13.39 -2.59 1.39
C VAL A 45 13.81 -1.92 0.10
N ASP A 46 14.14 -2.75 -0.89
CA ASP A 46 14.42 -2.32 -2.27
C ASP A 46 13.20 -2.48 -3.18
N ARG A 47 13.18 -1.67 -4.25
CA ARG A 47 12.15 -1.73 -5.31
C ARG A 47 12.25 -3.05 -6.05
N LEU A 48 11.14 -3.76 -6.16
CA LEU A 48 11.11 -5.05 -6.83
C LEU A 48 11.03 -4.91 -8.35
N LEU A 49 11.73 -5.79 -9.05
CA LEU A 49 11.57 -6.01 -10.48
C LEU A 49 10.39 -6.97 -10.70
N ILE A 50 9.29 -6.47 -11.28
CA ILE A 50 8.09 -7.28 -11.54
C ILE A 50 8.28 -8.14 -12.79
N SER A 51 8.85 -7.55 -13.84
CA SER A 51 9.14 -8.22 -15.09
C SER A 51 10.49 -7.75 -15.62
N PRO A 52 11.43 -8.66 -15.95
CA PRO A 52 12.70 -8.27 -16.56
C PRO A 52 12.54 -7.65 -17.95
N GLY A 53 11.34 -7.67 -18.52
CA GLY A 53 11.10 -7.24 -19.90
C GLY A 53 11.68 -8.23 -20.90
N ASP A 54 11.82 -7.77 -22.13
CA ASP A 54 12.42 -8.53 -23.23
C ASP A 54 13.20 -7.55 -24.13
N PRO A 55 14.54 -7.48 -23.97
CA PRO A 55 15.37 -6.56 -24.74
C PRO A 55 15.36 -6.84 -26.24
N ASP A 56 15.18 -8.11 -26.63
CA ASP A 56 15.22 -8.53 -28.05
C ASP A 56 13.95 -8.09 -28.79
N ASN A 57 12.85 -7.94 -28.04
CA ASN A 57 11.57 -7.44 -28.53
C ASN A 57 11.29 -5.97 -28.16
N GLY A 58 12.27 -5.26 -27.58
CA GLY A 58 12.15 -3.85 -27.20
C GLY A 58 11.15 -3.58 -26.06
N ILE A 59 10.93 -4.57 -25.19
CA ILE A 59 10.05 -4.47 -24.02
C ILE A 59 10.90 -4.11 -22.80
N ASP A 60 10.68 -2.91 -22.25
CA ASP A 60 11.39 -2.44 -21.07
C ASP A 60 11.04 -3.25 -19.80
N PRO A 61 11.97 -3.38 -18.84
CA PRO A 61 11.69 -3.96 -17.54
C PRO A 61 10.64 -3.15 -16.77
N ILE A 62 9.71 -3.87 -16.13
CA ILE A 62 8.67 -3.28 -15.30
C ILE A 62 9.08 -3.42 -13.85
N TYR A 63 9.16 -2.28 -13.17
CA TYR A 63 9.41 -2.20 -11.74
C TYR A 63 8.12 -1.95 -10.97
N GLU A 64 8.18 -2.29 -9.69
CA GLU A 64 7.15 -1.95 -8.71
C GLU A 64 6.87 -0.44 -8.67
N ASP A 65 5.61 -0.07 -8.49
CA ASP A 65 5.17 1.33 -8.37
C ASP A 65 5.48 1.94 -6.99
N ASP A 66 5.53 3.27 -6.92
CA ASP A 66 5.81 4.02 -5.68
C ASP A 66 4.81 3.73 -4.55
N ASP A 67 3.52 3.52 -4.87
CA ASP A 67 2.53 3.28 -3.82
C ASP A 67 2.72 1.91 -3.16
N SER A 68 2.99 0.87 -3.96
CA SER A 68 3.31 -0.48 -3.48
C SER A 68 4.59 -0.51 -2.64
N LEU A 69 5.63 0.17 -3.12
CA LEU A 69 6.90 0.30 -2.38
C LEU A 69 6.68 1.02 -1.04
N ARG A 70 5.89 2.09 -1.02
CA ARG A 70 5.57 2.83 0.22
C ARG A 70 4.84 1.95 1.23
N GLU A 71 3.86 1.16 0.79
CA GLU A 71 3.15 0.22 1.66
C GLU A 71 4.11 -0.81 2.27
N ARG A 72 5.03 -1.37 1.48
CA ARG A 72 6.04 -2.31 1.99
C ARG A 72 6.97 -1.66 3.01
N ILE A 73 7.44 -0.43 2.77
CA ILE A 73 8.26 0.31 3.73
C ILE A 73 7.50 0.52 5.06
N GLN A 74 6.20 0.83 5.01
CA GLN A 74 5.37 0.99 6.23
C GLN A 74 5.13 -0.34 6.98
N LEU A 75 5.16 -1.47 6.28
CA LEU A 75 4.99 -2.80 6.84
C LEU A 75 6.31 -3.37 7.40
N ALA A 76 7.46 -2.94 6.87
CA ALA A 76 8.78 -3.49 7.22
C ALA A 76 9.09 -3.56 8.72
N PRO A 77 8.80 -2.53 9.56
CA PRO A 77 9.05 -2.63 11.00
C PRO A 77 8.27 -3.77 11.68
N ARG A 78 7.13 -4.18 11.12
CA ARG A 78 6.28 -5.25 11.67
C ARG A 78 6.85 -6.64 11.34
N GLY A 79 7.61 -6.75 10.25
CA GLY A 79 8.33 -7.96 9.85
C GLY A 79 9.53 -8.30 10.73
N PHE A 80 10.06 -7.36 11.52
CA PHE A 80 11.13 -7.64 12.49
C PHE A 80 10.64 -8.46 13.70
N SER A 81 9.33 -8.59 13.89
CA SER A 81 8.77 -9.34 15.01
C SER A 81 8.88 -10.85 14.76
N VAL A 82 9.68 -11.52 15.59
CA VAL A 82 9.82 -12.99 15.61
C VAL A 82 8.57 -13.67 16.17
N ALA A 83 7.71 -12.94 16.88
CA ALA A 83 6.51 -13.48 17.51
C ALA A 83 5.34 -13.74 16.53
N GLY A 84 5.54 -13.52 15.22
CA GLY A 84 4.56 -13.84 14.17
C GLY A 84 3.20 -13.13 14.30
N PRO A 85 3.12 -11.81 14.52
CA PRO A 85 1.86 -11.10 14.36
C PRO A 85 1.39 -11.18 12.90
N ASP A 86 0.07 -11.13 12.67
CA ASP A 86 -0.54 -11.24 11.33
C ASP A 86 0.18 -10.37 10.28
N ASP A 87 0.55 -9.15 10.67
CA ASP A 87 1.24 -8.18 9.82
C ASP A 87 2.64 -8.61 9.35
N ALA A 88 3.35 -9.47 10.09
CA ALA A 88 4.66 -9.99 9.68
C ALA A 88 4.52 -10.94 8.49
N TYR A 89 3.49 -11.79 8.48
CA TYR A 89 3.18 -12.66 7.34
C TYR A 89 2.81 -11.84 6.11
N VAL A 90 2.03 -10.77 6.28
CA VAL A 90 1.67 -9.85 5.19
C VAL A 90 2.91 -9.19 4.59
N PHE A 91 3.86 -8.73 5.41
CA PHE A 91 5.11 -8.15 4.92
C PHE A 91 5.95 -9.14 4.11
N HIS A 92 6.13 -10.36 4.61
CA HIS A 92 6.92 -11.38 3.91
C HIS A 92 6.26 -11.83 2.60
N ALA A 93 4.93 -12.01 2.59
CA ALA A 93 4.18 -12.34 1.38
C ALA A 93 4.31 -11.24 0.32
N ARG A 94 4.14 -9.97 0.71
CA ARG A 94 4.26 -8.82 -0.21
C ARG A 94 5.69 -8.54 -0.67
N SER A 95 6.69 -8.89 0.14
CA SER A 95 8.09 -8.78 -0.28
C SER A 95 8.52 -9.88 -1.25
N ALA A 96 7.75 -10.97 -1.36
CA ALA A 96 8.00 -12.04 -2.32
C ALA A 96 7.34 -11.79 -3.69
N ASP A 97 6.24 -11.04 -3.75
CA ASP A 97 5.53 -10.72 -4.99
C ASP A 97 5.48 -9.20 -5.20
N GLY A 98 6.29 -8.70 -6.14
CA GLY A 98 6.33 -7.28 -6.49
C GLY A 98 5.09 -6.77 -7.22
N ARG A 99 4.14 -7.66 -7.59
CA ARG A 99 2.85 -7.25 -8.16
C ARG A 99 1.98 -6.66 -7.05
N GLY A 100 2.12 -5.35 -6.84
CA GLY A 100 1.16 -4.61 -6.04
C GLY A 100 -0.23 -4.74 -6.63
N GLU A 101 -1.21 -5.12 -5.80
CA GLU A 101 -2.62 -4.97 -6.12
C GLU A 101 -2.96 -3.47 -6.20
N SER A 102 -2.67 -2.85 -7.35
CA SER A 102 -3.13 -1.50 -7.65
C SER A 102 -4.65 -1.53 -7.81
N GLY A 103 -5.38 -1.24 -6.73
CA GLY A 103 -6.69 -0.60 -6.82
C GLY A 103 -7.94 -1.48 -6.98
N HIS A 104 -7.95 -2.74 -6.54
CA HIS A 104 -9.21 -3.40 -6.21
C HIS A 104 -9.22 -3.72 -4.73
N ARG A 105 -9.90 -2.86 -3.95
CA ARG A 105 -10.37 -3.22 -2.60
C ARG A 105 -10.98 -4.60 -2.74
N LEU A 106 -10.35 -5.63 -2.17
CA LEU A 106 -10.96 -6.92 -1.99
C LEU A 106 -12.28 -6.63 -1.29
N GLN A 107 -13.37 -6.63 -2.05
CA GLN A 107 -14.69 -6.67 -1.44
C GLN A 107 -14.64 -7.89 -0.54
N PRO A 108 -14.94 -7.77 0.76
CA PRO A 108 -14.94 -8.95 1.61
C PRO A 108 -15.87 -9.94 0.90
N VAL A 109 -15.32 -11.08 0.48
CA VAL A 109 -16.15 -12.16 -0.03
C VAL A 109 -17.14 -12.40 1.09
N ALA A 110 -18.41 -12.10 0.84
CA ALA A 110 -19.45 -12.37 1.79
C ALA A 110 -19.38 -13.87 2.02
N VAL A 111 -18.77 -14.29 3.13
CA VAL A 111 -18.87 -15.65 3.62
C VAL A 111 -20.37 -15.83 3.78
N ARG A 112 -20.98 -16.55 2.84
CA ARG A 112 -22.36 -17.00 2.96
C ARG A 112 -22.40 -17.76 4.27
N ASN A 113 -22.95 -17.12 5.28
CA ASN A 113 -23.20 -17.76 6.55
C ASN A 113 -24.38 -18.69 6.29
N ASP A 114 -24.07 -19.94 5.89
CA ASP A 114 -25.04 -21.03 5.70
C ASP A 114 -25.58 -21.51 7.05
N ARG A 115 -25.97 -20.57 7.91
CA ARG A 115 -26.56 -20.80 9.23
C ARG A 115 -27.93 -20.17 9.31
N HIS A 116 -28.86 -20.59 8.46
CA HIS A 116 -30.24 -20.81 8.88
C HIS A 116 -31.04 -21.51 7.77
N ASP A 117 -30.85 -22.82 7.61
CA ASP A 117 -31.93 -23.63 7.05
C ASP A 117 -32.98 -23.84 8.16
N PRO A 118 -34.22 -23.35 8.01
CA PRO A 118 -35.26 -23.69 8.95
C PRO A 118 -35.60 -25.18 8.80
N VAL A 119 -35.38 -25.94 9.88
CA VAL A 119 -35.78 -27.35 9.98
C VAL A 119 -37.24 -27.49 9.53
N PRO A 120 -37.57 -28.37 8.56
CA PRO A 120 -38.94 -28.52 8.11
C PRO A 120 -39.80 -29.05 9.26
N ARG A 121 -40.80 -28.25 9.67
CA ARG A 121 -41.81 -28.67 10.64
C ARG A 121 -42.56 -29.87 10.05
N ARG A 122 -42.38 -31.06 10.65
CA ARG A 122 -43.20 -32.25 10.34
C ARG A 122 -44.67 -31.85 10.42
N ARG A 123 -45.38 -31.92 9.29
CA ARG A 123 -46.85 -31.83 9.27
C ARG A 123 -47.38 -32.98 10.12
N ARG A 124 -48.07 -32.66 11.21
CA ARG A 124 -48.86 -33.65 11.94
C ARG A 124 -49.92 -34.16 10.97
N HIS A 125 -49.88 -35.45 10.63
CA HIS A 125 -50.95 -36.10 9.90
C HIS A 125 -52.23 -35.99 10.72
N GLY A 126 -53.27 -35.43 10.11
CA GLY A 126 -54.62 -35.46 10.64
C GLY A 126 -55.14 -36.90 10.67
N GLU A 127 -55.82 -37.22 11.75
CA GLU A 127 -56.65 -38.41 11.90
C GLU A 127 -57.75 -38.42 10.83
N PRO A 128 -58.09 -39.57 10.22
CA PRO A 128 -59.34 -39.73 9.54
C PRO A 128 -60.39 -40.26 10.53
N GLY A 129 -61.46 -39.50 10.70
CA GLY A 129 -62.68 -40.00 11.32
C GLY A 129 -63.45 -40.93 10.38
N SER A 130 -63.89 -42.06 10.91
CA SER A 130 -65.22 -42.69 10.76
C SER A 130 -65.26 -43.95 11.61
#